data_AF-A0A2N2HBE1-F1
#
_entry.id   AF-A0A2N2HBE1-F1
#
_cell.length_a   1.000
_cell.length_b   1.000
_cell.length_c   1.000
_cell.angle_alpha   90.00
_cell.angle_beta   90.00
_cell.angle_gamma   90.00
#
_symmetry.space_group_name_H-M   'P 1'
#
loop_
_entity.id
_entity.type
_entity.pdbx_description
1 polymer ?
#
loop_
_entity_poly.entity_id
_entity_poly.type
_entity_poly.pdbx_seq_one_letter_code
_entity_poly.pdbx_strand_id
1 'polypeptide(L)'
;MCFRLPERLPAGENTNGFLAYLASWRFEAFLHMTESDQSLQERQGDPNREYRVVAGRRILFDGEGFLWNPEDWSEEVAVFLARECGLVEIAESHWLVIGFLRDYYHHHGRAPLNSHLKSGTGMSLMDLEGLFPCGIKRGARRIAGLPNPKSCTG
;
A
#
# COMPACT_ATOMS: atom_id res chain seq x y z
N MET A 1 -22.61 -30.55 -2.93
CA MET A 1 -23.10 -31.87 -2.46
C MET A 1 -24.43 -31.66 -1.77
N CYS A 2 -25.52 -32.19 -2.32
CA CYS A 2 -26.84 -32.16 -1.69
C CYS A 2 -26.85 -33.10 -0.49
N PHE A 3 -27.05 -32.57 0.71
CA PHE A 3 -27.25 -33.38 1.90
C PHE A 3 -28.74 -33.51 2.21
N ARG A 4 -29.18 -34.76 2.16
CA ARG A 4 -30.51 -35.29 2.47
C ARG A 4 -30.82 -35.09 3.96
N LEU A 5 -31.96 -34.48 4.28
CA LEU A 5 -32.48 -34.38 5.64
C LEU A 5 -32.95 -35.77 6.14
N PRO A 6 -32.64 -36.16 7.38
CA PRO A 6 -33.25 -37.33 8.00
C PRO A 6 -34.66 -37.02 8.49
N GLU A 7 -35.60 -37.90 8.12
CA GLU A 7 -36.92 -38.02 8.73
C GLU A 7 -36.79 -38.50 10.18
N ARG A 8 -37.72 -38.01 11.02
CA ARG A 8 -38.14 -38.54 12.33
C ARG A 8 -37.56 -37.82 13.56
N LEU A 9 -38.38 -36.91 14.09
CA LEU A 9 -38.33 -36.43 15.47
C LEU A 9 -38.97 -37.48 16.40
N PRO A 10 -38.38 -37.83 17.54
CA PRO A 10 -39.13 -38.36 18.66
C PRO A 10 -39.64 -37.22 19.56
N ALA A 11 -40.96 -37.26 19.78
CA ALA A 11 -41.66 -36.52 20.82
C ALA A 11 -41.21 -37.02 22.21
N GLY A 12 -41.03 -36.10 23.16
CA GLY A 12 -40.64 -36.47 24.52
C GLY A 12 -40.34 -35.25 25.39
N GLU A 13 -41.42 -34.75 25.98
CA GLU A 13 -41.57 -33.74 27.03
C GLU A 13 -40.45 -33.64 28.07
N ASN A 14 -39.82 -32.45 28.17
CA ASN A 14 -39.31 -31.85 29.41
C ASN A 14 -38.62 -30.49 29.16
N THR A 15 -39.35 -29.40 29.38
CA THR A 15 -38.96 -28.00 29.13
C THR A 15 -38.03 -27.36 30.17
N ASN A 16 -37.19 -28.14 30.87
CA ASN A 16 -36.24 -27.59 31.85
C ASN A 16 -34.76 -27.87 31.58
N GLY A 17 -34.40 -28.47 30.43
CA GLY A 17 -33.00 -28.70 30.03
C GLY A 17 -32.43 -27.70 29.01
N PHE A 18 -33.29 -26.96 28.29
CA PHE A 18 -32.85 -26.15 27.14
C PHE A 18 -32.27 -24.78 27.52
N LEU A 19 -32.59 -24.25 28.71
CA LEU A 19 -32.06 -22.96 29.18
C LEU A 19 -30.72 -23.09 29.92
N ALA A 20 -30.39 -24.26 30.45
CA ALA A 20 -29.07 -24.49 31.08
C ALA A 20 -27.95 -24.63 30.02
N TYR A 21 -28.28 -25.16 28.84
CA TYR A 21 -27.29 -25.33 27.77
C TYR A 21 -26.91 -24.01 27.10
N LEU A 22 -27.86 -23.08 26.93
CA LEU A 22 -27.60 -21.80 26.28
C LEU A 22 -26.82 -20.80 27.16
N ALA A 23 -26.85 -20.96 28.49
CA ALA A 23 -26.12 -20.09 29.41
C ALA A 23 -24.63 -20.43 29.54
N SER A 24 -24.24 -21.70 29.37
CA SER A 24 -22.83 -22.12 29.46
C SER A 24 -22.05 -21.83 28.17
N TRP A 25 -22.71 -21.81 27.01
CA TRP A 25 -22.04 -21.59 25.73
C TRP A 25 -21.79 -20.11 25.38
N ARG A 26 -22.38 -19.15 26.13
CA ARG A 26 -22.23 -17.71 25.86
C ARG A 26 -21.08 -17.05 26.63
N PHE A 27 -20.52 -17.72 27.64
CA PHE A 27 -19.41 -17.18 28.45
C PHE A 27 -18.03 -17.70 28.01
N GLU A 28 -17.92 -18.92 27.48
CA GLU A 28 -16.65 -19.44 26.93
C GLU A 28 -16.28 -18.82 25.57
N ALA A 29 -17.28 -18.43 24.77
CA ALA A 29 -17.03 -17.76 23.49
C ALA A 29 -16.45 -16.34 23.63
N PHE A 30 -16.57 -15.72 24.81
CA PHE A 30 -16.13 -14.34 25.03
C PHE A 30 -14.67 -14.25 25.54
N LEU A 31 -14.14 -15.30 26.16
CA LEU A 31 -12.76 -15.30 26.69
C LEU A 31 -11.70 -15.89 25.75
N HIS A 32 -12.10 -16.56 24.66
CA HIS A 32 -11.17 -17.06 23.64
C HIS A 32 -10.98 -16.10 22.45
N MET A 33 -11.63 -14.94 22.47
CA MET A 33 -11.79 -14.05 21.31
C MET A 33 -10.97 -12.76 21.44
N THR A 34 -9.77 -12.82 22.02
CA THR A 34 -8.81 -11.69 22.02
C THR A 34 -7.37 -12.08 21.66
N GLU A 35 -7.15 -13.23 21.02
CA GLU A 35 -5.84 -13.59 20.45
C GLU A 35 -5.89 -13.85 18.93
N SER A 36 -7.07 -13.90 18.33
CA SER A 36 -7.23 -14.10 16.88
C SER A 36 -7.12 -12.80 16.07
N ASP A 37 -7.33 -11.65 16.72
CA ASP A 37 -7.51 -10.37 16.03
C ASP A 37 -6.17 -9.74 15.59
N GLN A 38 -5.05 -10.11 16.22
CA GLN A 38 -3.72 -9.68 15.76
C GLN A 38 -3.25 -10.42 14.50
N SER A 39 -3.88 -11.54 14.13
CA SER A 39 -3.45 -12.38 13.00
C SER A 39 -4.16 -12.08 11.66
N LEU A 40 -5.19 -11.23 11.66
CA LEU A 40 -5.98 -10.92 10.46
C LEU A 40 -5.70 -9.53 9.86
N GLN A 41 -4.88 -8.71 10.50
CA GLN A 41 -4.40 -7.45 9.91
C GLN A 41 -3.11 -7.59 9.08
N GLU A 42 -2.40 -8.72 9.15
CA GLU A 42 -1.20 -8.98 8.33
C GLU A 42 -1.51 -9.51 6.91
N ARG A 43 -2.79 -9.79 6.59
CA ARG A 43 -3.19 -10.48 5.35
C ARG A 43 -3.55 -9.57 4.17
N GLN A 44 -3.07 -8.33 4.14
CA GLN A 44 -3.10 -7.46 2.95
C GLN A 44 -1.73 -6.82 2.70
N GLY A 45 -0.69 -7.65 2.82
CA GLY A 45 0.65 -7.40 2.30
C GLY A 45 0.68 -7.58 0.77
N ASP A 46 1.24 -6.65 -0.01
CA ASP A 46 1.73 -7.03 -1.34
C ASP A 46 2.78 -8.15 -1.09
N PRO A 47 2.57 -9.38 -1.61
CA PRO A 47 3.44 -10.52 -1.31
C PRO A 47 4.87 -10.30 -1.83
N ASN A 48 5.07 -9.29 -2.68
CA ASN A 48 6.36 -8.93 -3.24
C ASN A 48 7.05 -7.77 -2.50
N ARG A 49 6.60 -7.42 -1.29
CA ARG A 49 7.29 -6.41 -0.47
C ARG A 49 8.69 -6.86 -0.10
N GLU A 50 9.64 -5.96 -0.24
CA GLU A 50 11.06 -6.22 0.00
C GLU A 50 11.67 -5.10 0.84
N TYR A 51 12.45 -5.47 1.86
CA TYR A 51 13.28 -4.50 2.57
C TYR A 51 14.61 -4.31 1.85
N ARG A 52 14.96 -3.05 1.57
CA ARG A 52 16.26 -2.67 1.00
C ARG A 52 16.99 -1.72 1.93
N VAL A 53 18.32 -1.85 1.98
CA VAL A 53 19.16 -0.92 2.75
C VAL A 53 19.58 0.22 1.84
N VAL A 54 19.09 1.42 2.14
CA VAL A 54 19.38 2.65 1.37
C VAL A 54 19.83 3.73 2.36
N ALA A 55 20.99 4.35 2.10
CA ALA A 55 21.60 5.34 3.00
C ALA A 55 21.73 4.85 4.46
N GLY A 56 22.03 3.56 4.67
CA GLY A 56 22.15 2.96 5.99
C GLY A 56 20.82 2.71 6.72
N ARG A 57 19.67 3.00 6.08
CA ARG A 57 18.33 2.78 6.62
C ARG A 57 17.67 1.58 5.93
N ARG A 58 16.92 0.79 6.69
CA ARG A 58 16.15 -0.34 6.16
C ARG A 58 14.76 0.15 5.77
N ILE A 59 14.50 0.24 4.47
CA ILE A 59 13.29 0.83 3.89
C ILE A 59 12.47 -0.27 3.20
N LEU A 60 11.15 -0.23 3.35
CA LEU A 60 10.24 -1.19 2.74
C LEU A 60 9.76 -0.69 1.38
N PHE A 61 9.94 -1.52 0.36
CA PHE A 61 9.46 -1.29 -1.01
C PHE A 61 8.37 -2.30 -1.36
N ASP A 62 7.48 -1.92 -2.27
CA ASP A 62 6.53 -2.83 -2.89
C ASP A 62 7.14 -3.63 -4.06
N GLY A 63 6.37 -4.55 -4.65
CA GLY A 63 6.82 -5.38 -5.76
C GLY A 63 7.13 -4.62 -7.05
N GLU A 64 6.68 -3.36 -7.17
CA GLU A 64 6.95 -2.50 -8.32
C GLU A 64 8.12 -1.53 -8.07
N GLY A 65 8.66 -1.53 -6.85
CA GLY A 65 9.78 -0.71 -6.40
C GLY A 65 9.37 0.69 -5.91
N PHE A 66 8.11 0.91 -5.54
CA PHE A 66 7.67 2.13 -4.84
C PHE A 66 7.92 2.00 -3.34
N LEU A 67 8.11 3.15 -2.69
CA LEU A 67 8.17 3.20 -1.23
C LEU A 67 6.83 2.77 -0.64
N TRP A 68 6.87 1.87 0.33
CA TRP A 68 5.69 1.50 1.10
C TRP A 68 5.21 2.65 1.98
N ASN A 69 6.16 3.36 2.61
CA ASN A 69 5.91 4.54 3.41
C ASN A 69 6.53 5.78 2.72
N PRO A 70 5.74 6.78 2.30
CA PRO A 70 6.26 8.02 1.70
C PRO A 70 7.22 8.80 2.60
N GLU A 71 7.09 8.66 3.93
CA GLU A 71 7.97 9.32 4.92
C GLU A 71 9.39 8.75 4.94
N ASP A 72 9.61 7.55 4.38
CA ASP A 72 10.97 6.99 4.27
C ASP A 72 11.81 7.70 3.19
N TRP A 73 11.17 8.55 2.38
CA TRP A 73 11.83 9.32 1.33
C TRP A 73 12.89 10.27 1.88
N SER A 74 13.99 10.38 1.13
CA SER A 74 15.09 11.33 1.35
C SER A 74 15.78 11.58 0.01
N GLU A 75 16.65 12.57 -0.07
CA GLU A 75 17.42 12.84 -1.28
C GLU A 75 18.30 11.64 -1.66
N GLU A 76 18.87 10.93 -0.69
CA GLU A 76 19.68 9.73 -0.92
C GLU A 76 18.84 8.57 -1.48
N VAL A 77 17.59 8.46 -1.02
CA VAL A 77 16.63 7.49 -1.58
C VAL A 77 16.24 7.87 -3.00
N ALA A 78 16.03 9.15 -3.29
CA ALA A 78 15.79 9.62 -4.65
C ALA A 78 16.98 9.29 -5.57
N VAL A 79 18.22 9.51 -5.12
CA VAL A 79 19.45 9.14 -5.85
C VAL A 79 19.53 7.63 -6.08
N PHE A 80 19.24 6.82 -5.06
CA PHE A 80 19.20 5.36 -5.19
C PHE A 80 18.18 4.91 -6.26
N LEU A 81 16.95 5.45 -6.21
CA LEU A 81 15.88 5.11 -7.15
C LEU A 81 16.15 5.63 -8.57
N ALA A 82 16.83 6.77 -8.70
CA ALA A 82 17.25 7.33 -9.97
C ALA A 82 18.28 6.43 -10.66
N ARG A 83 19.27 5.93 -9.90
CA ARG A 83 20.27 4.99 -10.42
C ARG A 83 19.65 3.70 -10.93
N GLU A 84 18.68 3.14 -10.23
CA GLU A 84 17.91 1.98 -10.72
C GLU A 84 17.18 2.28 -12.04
N CYS A 85 16.78 3.53 -12.27
CA CYS A 85 16.15 3.97 -13.51
C CYS A 85 17.15 4.31 -14.63
N GLY A 86 18.46 4.11 -14.41
CA GLY A 86 19.51 4.49 -15.35
C GLY A 86 19.86 5.99 -15.35
N LEU A 87 19.34 6.76 -14.39
CA LEU A 87 19.68 8.17 -14.20
C LEU A 87 20.86 8.26 -13.24
N VAL A 88 22.06 8.42 -13.80
CA VAL A 88 23.33 8.42 -13.05
C VAL A 88 23.49 9.67 -12.19
N GLU A 89 23.05 10.82 -12.72
CA GLU A 89 23.13 12.13 -12.07
C GLU A 89 21.77 12.81 -12.06
N ILE A 90 21.38 13.35 -10.91
CA ILE A 90 20.15 14.13 -10.74
C ILE A 90 20.51 15.61 -10.84
N ALA A 91 20.33 16.18 -12.04
CA ALA A 91 20.50 17.62 -12.26
C ALA A 91 19.36 18.46 -11.62
N GLU A 92 19.56 19.77 -11.53
CA GLU A 92 18.59 20.73 -10.97
C GLU A 92 17.19 20.64 -11.60
N SER A 93 17.11 20.40 -12.92
CA SER A 93 15.85 20.19 -13.63
C SER A 93 15.07 18.98 -13.11
N HIS A 94 15.77 17.90 -12.75
CA HIS A 94 15.14 16.72 -12.16
C HIS A 94 14.65 17.02 -10.75
N TRP A 95 15.45 17.72 -9.94
CA TRP A 95 15.06 18.14 -8.59
C TRP A 95 13.83 19.04 -8.60
N LEU A 96 13.73 19.94 -9.56
CA LEU A 96 12.56 20.79 -9.75
C LEU A 96 11.29 19.96 -10.01
N VAL A 97 11.37 18.95 -10.88
CA VAL A 97 10.22 18.06 -11.16
C VAL A 97 9.89 17.18 -9.94
N ILE A 98 10.91 16.63 -9.27
CA ILE A 98 10.76 15.79 -8.07
C ILE A 98 10.09 16.60 -6.95
N GLY A 99 10.58 17.81 -6.68
CA GLY A 99 10.01 18.73 -5.69
C GLY A 99 8.56 19.05 -6.01
N PHE A 100 8.28 19.45 -7.25
CA PHE A 100 6.90 19.72 -7.68
C PHE A 100 5.96 18.52 -7.49
N LEU A 101 6.40 17.30 -7.82
CA LEU A 101 5.60 16.09 -7.61
C LEU A 101 5.26 15.87 -6.13
N ARG A 102 6.25 16.07 -5.24
CA ARG A 102 6.10 15.90 -3.80
C ARG A 102 5.18 16.95 -3.20
N ASP A 103 5.42 18.21 -3.52
CA ASP A 103 4.61 19.33 -3.01
C ASP A 103 3.17 19.20 -3.49
N TYR A 104 2.97 18.90 -4.77
CA TYR A 104 1.63 18.69 -5.31
C TYR A 104 0.91 17.52 -4.63
N TYR A 105 1.61 16.40 -4.41
CA TYR A 105 1.02 15.27 -3.69
C TYR A 105 0.67 15.63 -2.25
N HIS A 106 1.55 16.33 -1.54
CA HIS A 106 1.32 16.77 -0.17
C HIS A 106 0.09 17.70 -0.06
N HIS A 107 -0.09 18.61 -1.02
CA HIS A 107 -1.22 19.55 -1.01
C HIS A 107 -2.54 18.94 -1.49
N HIS A 108 -2.51 17.96 -2.42
CA HIS A 108 -3.73 17.46 -3.07
C HIS A 108 -4.07 16.00 -2.76
N GLY A 109 -3.18 15.26 -2.08
CA GLY A 109 -3.33 13.82 -1.80
C GLY A 109 -3.30 12.92 -3.04
N ARG A 110 -2.92 13.45 -4.21
CA ARG A 110 -2.90 12.73 -5.49
C ARG A 110 -1.79 13.23 -6.40
N ALA A 111 -1.30 12.35 -7.27
CA ALA A 111 -0.29 12.73 -8.25
C ALA A 111 -0.83 13.78 -9.26
N PRO A 112 0.01 14.73 -9.72
CA PRO A 112 -0.40 15.70 -10.73
C PRO A 112 -0.64 15.08 -12.11
N LEU A 113 -1.45 15.77 -12.91
CA LEU A 113 -1.60 15.52 -14.33
C LEU A 113 -0.43 16.13 -15.11
N ASN A 114 -0.21 15.66 -16.35
CA ASN A 114 0.82 16.21 -17.23
C ASN A 114 0.64 17.73 -17.47
N SER A 115 -0.60 18.22 -17.48
CA SER A 115 -0.90 19.66 -17.59
C SER A 115 -0.36 20.45 -16.40
N HIS A 116 -0.56 19.95 -15.17
CA HIS A 116 -0.06 20.60 -13.95
C HIS A 116 1.47 20.61 -13.90
N LEU A 117 2.11 19.51 -14.34
CA LEU A 117 3.57 19.47 -14.47
C LEU A 117 4.07 20.55 -15.43
N LYS A 118 3.50 20.65 -16.64
CA LYS A 118 3.89 21.69 -17.60
C LYS A 118 3.75 23.10 -17.02
N SER A 119 2.62 23.38 -16.37
CA SER A 119 2.36 24.70 -15.77
C SER A 119 3.25 24.98 -14.56
N GLY A 120 3.57 23.95 -13.77
CA GLY A 120 4.36 24.07 -12.55
C GLY A 120 5.87 24.15 -12.80
N THR A 121 6.36 23.47 -13.83
CA THR A 121 7.79 23.42 -14.14
C THR A 121 8.20 24.31 -15.31
N GLY A 122 7.24 24.78 -16.12
CA GLY A 122 7.50 25.53 -17.35
C GLY A 122 8.10 24.70 -18.48
N MET A 123 8.23 23.38 -18.31
CA MET A 123 8.86 22.48 -19.29
C MET A 123 7.83 21.88 -20.25
N SER A 124 8.25 21.55 -21.47
CA SER A 124 7.39 20.81 -22.39
C SER A 124 7.27 19.35 -21.97
N LEU A 125 6.28 18.62 -22.50
CA LEU A 125 6.16 17.18 -22.21
C LEU A 125 7.37 16.41 -22.75
N MET A 126 7.91 16.84 -23.89
CA MET A 126 9.06 16.21 -24.53
C MET A 126 10.30 16.35 -23.65
N ASP A 127 10.53 17.53 -23.07
CA ASP A 127 11.64 17.75 -22.14
C ASP A 127 11.48 16.90 -20.88
N LEU A 128 10.28 16.89 -20.30
CA LEU A 128 9.98 16.08 -19.11
C LEU A 128 10.17 14.58 -19.36
N GLU A 129 9.80 14.07 -20.54
CA GLU A 129 10.04 12.68 -20.91
C GLU A 129 11.53 12.39 -21.16
N GLY A 130 12.29 13.37 -21.70
CA GLY A 130 13.74 13.27 -21.87
C GLY A 130 14.54 13.28 -20.57
N LEU A 131 14.02 13.92 -19.51
CA LEU A 131 14.68 13.96 -18.20
C LEU A 131 14.65 12.60 -17.47
N PHE A 132 13.60 11.80 -17.66
CA PHE A 132 13.43 10.56 -16.91
C PHE A 132 13.47 9.35 -17.84
N PRO A 133 14.55 8.54 -17.86
CA PRO A 133 14.66 7.38 -18.75
C PRO A 133 13.55 6.34 -18.55
N CYS A 134 13.03 6.24 -17.32
CA CYS A 134 11.90 5.38 -16.95
C CYS A 134 10.53 6.08 -17.08
N GLY A 135 10.50 7.24 -17.74
CA GLY A 135 9.33 8.08 -17.95
C GLY A 135 8.78 8.74 -16.68
N ILE A 136 7.87 9.69 -16.88
CA ILE A 136 7.27 10.48 -15.79
C ILE A 136 6.32 9.63 -14.95
N LYS A 137 5.47 8.82 -15.61
CA LYS A 137 4.37 8.10 -14.96
C LYS A 137 4.84 7.09 -13.92
N ARG A 138 5.99 6.46 -14.15
CA ARG A 138 6.60 5.46 -13.26
C ARG A 138 7.89 6.00 -12.65
N GLY A 139 8.87 6.35 -13.46
CA GLY A 139 10.19 6.81 -13.00
C GLY A 139 10.11 8.03 -12.08
N ALA A 140 9.63 9.17 -12.59
CA ALA A 140 9.62 10.41 -11.82
C ALA A 140 8.79 10.29 -10.52
N ARG A 141 7.60 9.66 -10.59
CA ARG A 141 6.76 9.44 -9.38
C ARG A 141 7.44 8.56 -8.34
N ARG A 142 8.11 7.49 -8.78
CA ARG A 142 8.86 6.57 -7.90
C ARG A 142 10.03 7.28 -7.25
N ILE A 143 10.83 8.01 -8.02
CA ILE A 143 11.98 8.79 -7.53
C ILE A 143 11.51 9.87 -6.54
N ALA A 144 10.36 10.50 -6.80
CA ALA A 144 9.74 11.48 -5.90
C ALA A 144 9.13 10.87 -4.63
N GLY A 145 9.09 9.54 -4.51
CA GLY A 145 8.55 8.85 -3.33
C GLY A 145 7.03 8.93 -3.21
N LEU A 146 6.31 9.15 -4.31
CA LEU A 146 4.85 9.08 -4.30
C LEU A 146 4.42 7.62 -4.13
N PRO A 147 3.30 7.36 -3.41
CA PRO A 147 2.80 6.01 -3.24
C PRO A 147 2.36 5.40 -4.57
N ASN A 148 2.36 4.06 -4.62
CA ASN A 148 1.97 3.34 -5.82
C ASN A 148 0.51 3.67 -6.20
N PRO A 149 0.23 4.12 -7.44
CA PRO A 149 -1.15 4.41 -7.86
C PRO A 149 -2.07 3.19 -7.80
N LYS A 150 -1.54 1.96 -7.86
CA LYS A 150 -2.32 0.72 -7.78
C LYS A 150 -2.60 0.27 -6.34
N SER A 151 -1.91 0.82 -5.34
CA SER A 151 -2.15 0.46 -3.94
C SER A 151 -3.39 1.14 -3.35
N CYS A 152 -4.00 2.10 -4.05
CA CYS A 152 -5.29 2.69 -3.69
C CYS A 152 -6.46 1.80 -4.13
N THR A 153 -6.59 0.61 -3.54
CA THR A 153 -7.84 -0.18 -3.59
C THR A 153 -8.18 -0.61 -2.17
N GLY A 154 -8.89 0.27 -1.48
CA GLY A 154 -9.51 0.05 -0.18
C GLY A 154 -10.89 0.70 -0.19
#